data_AF-V4LME0-F1
#
_entry.id   AF-V4LME0-F1
#
_cell.length_a   1.000
_cell.length_b   1.000
_cell.length_c   1.000
_cell.angle_alpha   90.00
_cell.angle_beta   90.00
_cell.angle_gamma   90.00
#
_symmetry.space_group_name_H-M   'P 1'
#
loop_
_entity.id
_entity.type
_entity.pdbx_description
1 polymer ?
#
loop_
_entity_poly.entity_id
_entity_poly.type
_entity_poly.pdbx_seq_one_letter_code
_entity_poly.pdbx_strand_id
1 'polypeptide(L)'
;MNGRESIPIDLIIEILSNLPLKTIARFRCVSQLWASSLCRSSFTELFLTRSSAWSHLLFAVKRNPNFTVNEWHFYSSTQPQNPDENSVEL
;
A
#
# COMPACT_ATOMS: atom_id res chain seq x y z
N MET A 1 -18.79 34.35 -9.81
CA MET A 1 -18.22 33.57 -8.69
C MET A 1 -17.97 32.17 -9.21
N ASN A 2 -16.75 31.87 -9.67
CA ASN A 2 -16.45 30.56 -10.26
C ASN A 2 -16.13 29.58 -9.14
N GLY A 3 -17.11 28.76 -8.78
CA GLY A 3 -16.91 27.58 -7.94
C GLY A 3 -16.02 26.59 -8.66
N ARG A 4 -14.70 26.72 -8.49
CA ARG A 4 -13.78 25.65 -8.82
C ARG A 4 -14.04 24.57 -7.77
N GLU A 5 -14.76 23.52 -8.16
CA GLU A 5 -14.91 22.35 -7.30
C GLU A 5 -13.52 21.72 -7.11
N SER A 6 -12.86 22.11 -6.03
CA SER A 6 -11.59 21.52 -5.63
C SER A 6 -11.89 20.18 -4.99
N ILE A 7 -11.20 19.14 -5.46
CA ILE A 7 -11.26 17.82 -4.83
C ILE A 7 -10.90 17.99 -3.34
N PRO A 8 -11.73 17.50 -2.41
CA PRO A 8 -11.43 17.50 -0.98
C PRO A 8 -10.05 16.90 -0.69
N ILE A 9 -9.28 17.54 0.19
CA ILE A 9 -7.94 17.09 0.56
C ILE A 9 -7.95 15.67 1.14
N ASP A 10 -9.02 15.27 1.84
CA ASP A 10 -9.12 13.95 2.46
C ASP A 10 -9.19 12.83 1.41
N LEU A 11 -9.91 13.05 0.29
CA LEU A 11 -9.97 12.09 -0.82
C LEU A 11 -8.62 11.95 -1.52
N ILE A 12 -7.91 13.07 -1.69
CA ILE A 12 -6.55 13.06 -2.24
C ILE A 12 -5.62 12.25 -1.33
N ILE A 13 -5.72 12.43 -0.02
CA ILE A 13 -4.91 11.71 0.96
C ILE A 13 -5.21 10.20 0.89
N GLU A 14 -6.48 9.82 0.76
CA GLU A 14 -6.86 8.41 0.58
C GLU A 14 -6.23 7.80 -0.70
N ILE A 15 -6.25 8.54 -1.81
CA ILE A 15 -5.59 8.11 -3.05
C ILE A 15 -4.08 7.95 -2.82
N LEU A 16 -3.43 8.93 -2.18
CA LEU A 16 -2.00 8.85 -1.88
C LEU A 16 -1.65 7.69 -0.96
N SER A 17 -2.51 7.31 -0.01
CA SER A 17 -2.31 6.15 0.86
C SER A 17 -2.21 4.82 0.12
N ASN A 18 -2.63 4.74 -1.15
CA ASN A 18 -2.47 3.56 -1.99
C ASN A 18 -1.11 3.48 -2.71
N LEU A 19 -0.31 4.54 -2.66
CA LEU A 19 0.97 4.61 -3.38
C LEU A 19 2.14 4.16 -2.50
N PRO A 20 3.25 3.67 -3.09
CA PRO A 20 4.47 3.40 -2.34
C PRO A 20 4.99 4.64 -1.61
N LEU A 21 5.56 4.45 -0.41
CA LEU A 21 6.07 5.54 0.44
C LEU A 21 7.07 6.45 -0.27
N LYS A 22 7.92 5.88 -1.14
CA LYS A 22 8.89 6.64 -1.96
C LYS A 22 8.22 7.66 -2.87
N THR A 23 7.03 7.35 -3.37
CA THR A 23 6.23 8.22 -4.22
C THR A 23 5.55 9.30 -3.37
N ILE A 24 4.93 8.91 -2.25
CA ILE A 24 4.29 9.82 -1.29
C ILE A 24 5.26 10.90 -0.80
N ALA A 25 6.51 10.52 -0.50
CA ALA A 25 7.52 11.46 0.00
C ALA A 25 7.75 12.66 -0.94
N ARG A 26 7.57 12.49 -2.25
CA ARG A 26 7.71 13.57 -3.24
C ARG A 26 6.56 14.57 -3.18
N PHE A 27 5.35 14.13 -2.81
CA PHE A 27 4.17 14.99 -2.72
C PHE A 27 4.24 15.98 -1.55
N ARG A 28 5.12 15.77 -0.57
CA ARG A 28 5.35 16.73 0.51
C ARG A 28 5.84 18.09 0.00
N CYS A 29 6.48 18.13 -1.17
CA CYS A 29 7.00 19.38 -1.74
C CYS A 29 5.97 20.16 -2.57
N VAL A 30 4.75 19.63 -2.76
CA VAL A 30 3.73 20.25 -3.62
C VAL A 30 3.14 21.51 -2.98
N SER A 31 2.83 21.45 -1.68
CA SER A 31 2.46 22.63 -0.90
C SER A 31 2.55 22.37 0.60
N GLN A 32 2.49 23.43 1.39
CA GLN A 32 2.47 23.34 2.86
C GLN A 32 1.28 22.53 3.39
N LEU A 33 0.12 22.58 2.71
CA LEU A 33 -1.06 21.79 3.07
C LEU A 33 -0.80 20.29 2.87
N TRP A 34 -0.13 19.91 1.78
CA TRP A 34 0.19 18.50 1.52
C TRP A 34 1.27 18.01 2.47
N ALA A 35 2.28 18.84 2.74
CA ALA A 35 3.30 18.55 3.73
C ALA A 35 2.71 18.30 5.11
N SER A 36 1.79 19.16 5.58
CA SER A 36 1.15 18.99 6.88
C SER A 36 0.27 17.75 6.92
N SER A 37 -0.60 17.55 5.93
CA SER A 37 -1.51 16.40 5.87
C SER A 37 -0.78 15.07 5.82
N LEU A 38 0.31 14.96 5.03
CA LEU A 38 1.12 13.74 4.93
C LEU A 38 1.99 13.47 6.16
N CYS A 39 2.24 14.47 7.00
CA CYS A 39 2.98 14.31 8.26
C CYS A 39 2.09 14.00 9.46
N ARG A 40 0.77 14.00 9.32
CA ARG A 40 -0.14 13.69 10.43
C ARG A 40 -0.08 12.20 10.79
N SER A 41 -0.17 11.90 12.08
CA SER A 41 -0.29 10.53 12.59
C SER A 41 -1.45 9.76 11.96
N SER A 42 -2.56 10.45 11.69
CA SER A 42 -3.73 9.89 11.01
C SER A 42 -3.39 9.34 9.62
N PHE A 43 -2.50 9.99 8.86
CA PHE A 43 -2.07 9.48 7.56
C PHE A 43 -1.21 8.22 7.72
N THR A 44 -0.29 8.23 8.67
CA THR A 44 0.57 7.08 8.98
C THR A 44 -0.27 5.87 9.39
N GLU A 45 -1.28 6.06 10.24
CA GLU A 45 -2.18 5.00 10.68
C GLU A 45 -3.01 4.42 9.51
N LEU A 46 -3.53 5.29 8.63
CA LEU A 46 -4.28 4.88 7.44
C LEU A 46 -3.39 4.10 6.47
N PHE A 47 -2.16 4.58 6.24
CA PHE A 47 -1.16 3.90 5.41
C PHE A 47 -0.76 2.54 5.98
N LEU A 48 -0.52 2.44 7.29
CA LEU A 48 -0.15 1.19 7.95
C LEU A 48 -1.31 0.19 7.98
N THR A 49 -2.53 0.64 8.30
CA THR A 49 -3.74 -0.19 8.27
C THR A 49 -3.95 -0.78 6.89
N ARG A 50 -3.81 0.05 5.84
CA ARG A 50 -3.99 -0.39 4.45
C ARG A 50 -2.86 -1.30 3.97
N SER A 51 -1.62 -1.01 4.35
CA SER A 51 -0.48 -1.90 4.09
C SER A 51 -0.59 -3.24 4.83
N SER A 52 -1.25 -3.27 5.99
CA SER A 52 -1.53 -4.49 6.75
C SER A 52 -2.66 -5.30 6.12
N ALA A 53 -3.75 -4.63 5.71
CA ALA A 53 -4.84 -5.23 4.95
C ALA A 53 -4.35 -5.78 3.59
N TRP A 54 -3.32 -5.16 3.02
CA TRP A 54 -2.57 -5.70 1.90
C TRP A 54 -1.47 -6.65 2.38
N SER A 55 -1.86 -7.68 3.14
CA SER A 55 -0.92 -8.70 3.58
C SER A 55 -0.35 -9.42 2.35
N HIS A 56 0.87 -9.05 1.97
CA HIS A 56 1.62 -9.77 0.97
C HIS A 56 2.21 -11.01 1.63
N LEU A 57 1.77 -12.20 1.24
CA LEU A 57 2.38 -13.45 1.66
C LEU A 57 3.77 -13.52 1.02
N LEU A 58 4.79 -13.37 1.86
CA LEU A 58 6.20 -13.52 1.48
C LEU A 58 6.62 -14.96 1.69
N PHE A 59 7.10 -15.63 0.65
CA PHE A 59 7.61 -16.99 0.75
C PHE A 59 8.93 -17.16 0.00
N ALA A 60 9.78 -18.04 0.52
CA ALA A 60 11.08 -18.34 -0.06
C ALA A 60 11.15 -19.81 -0.49
N VAL A 61 11.57 -20.06 -1.72
CA VAL A 61 11.74 -21.42 -2.27
C VAL A 61 13.22 -21.67 -2.48
N LYS A 62 13.75 -22.72 -1.84
CA LYS A 62 15.12 -23.19 -2.04
C LYS A 62 15.19 -23.98 -3.35
N ARG A 63 16.06 -23.56 -4.28
CA ARG A 63 16.34 -24.38 -5.47
C ARG A 63 17.24 -25.56 -5.09
N ASN A 64 17.01 -26.69 -5.75
CA ASN A 64 17.56 -28.03 -5.52
C ASN A 64 18.92 -28.08 -4.77
N PRO A 65 19.05 -28.84 -3.67
CA PRO A 65 20.28 -28.93 -2.86
C PRO A 65 21.51 -29.51 -3.58
N ASN A 66 21.34 -30.07 -4.78
CA ASN A 66 22.43 -30.73 -5.53
C ASN A 66 23.32 -29.75 -6.31
N PHE A 67 22.99 -28.46 -6.33
CA PHE A 67 23.82 -27.42 -6.94
C PHE A 67 24.56 -26.65 -5.84
N THR A 68 25.85 -26.39 -6.03
CA THR A 68 26.79 -25.83 -5.04
C THR A 68 26.51 -24.38 -4.60
N VAL A 69 25.38 -23.81 -5.03
CA VAL A 69 24.94 -22.45 -4.67
C VAL A 69 23.65 -22.55 -3.87
N ASN A 70 23.68 -22.03 -2.64
CA ASN A 70 22.52 -21.89 -1.77
C ASN A 70 21.57 -20.81 -2.33
N GLU A 71 20.86 -21.13 -3.42
CA GLU A 71 19.99 -20.19 -4.14
C GLU A 71 18.56 -20.23 -3.56
N TRP A 72 18.20 -19.16 -2.85
CA TRP A 72 16.84 -18.92 -2.36
C TRP A 72 16.14 -17.93 -3.28
N HIS A 73 14.94 -18.28 -3.73
CA HIS A 73 14.08 -17.38 -4.50
C HIS A 73 12.98 -16.82 -3.60
N PHE A 74 12.84 -15.51 -3.56
CA PHE A 74 11.80 -14.81 -2.80
C PHE A 74 10.65 -14.43 -3.71
N TYR A 75 9.43 -14.71 -3.27
CA TYR A 75 8.19 -14.36 -3.95
C TYR A 75 7.27 -13.62 -2.98
N SER A 76 6.44 -12.73 -3.52
CA SER A 76 5.34 -12.09 -2.79
C SER A 76 4.03 -12.33 -3.52
N SER A 77 2.96 -12.62 -2.78
CA SER A 77 1.60 -12.74 -3.31
C SER A 77 0.64 -11.87 -2.51
N THR A 78 -0.22 -11.12 -3.19
CA THR A 78 -1.25 -10.31 -2.54
C THR A 78 -2.38 -11.20 -2.04
N GLN A 79 -2.51 -11.38 -0.73
CA GLN A 79 -3.64 -12.14 -0.19
C GLN A 79 -4.78 -11.19 0.19
N PRO A 80 -5.97 -11.31 -0.41
CA PRO A 80 -7.14 -10.58 0.07
C PRO A 80 -7.48 -11.09 1.48
N GLN A 81 -7.72 -10.18 2.42
CA GLN A 81 -8.11 -10.51 3.80
C GLN A 81 -9.60 -10.89 3.92
N ASN A 82 -10.04 -11.86 3.10
CA ASN A 82 -11.29 -12.60 3.34
C ASN A 82 -11.28 -13.92 2.52
N PRO A 83 -11.05 -15.08 3.14
CA PRO A 83 -11.23 -16.38 2.50
C PRO A 83 -12.68 -16.92 2.48
N ASP A 84 -13.70 -16.20 2.98
CA ASP A 84 -14.98 -16.82 3.35
C ASP A 84 -16.26 -16.19 2.74
N GLU A 85 -16.19 -15.18 1.87
CA GLU A 85 -17.37 -14.66 1.15
C GLU A 85 -17.37 -15.02 -0.34
N ASN A 86 -17.30 -16.32 -0.67
CA ASN A 86 -18.03 -16.90 -1.81
C ASN A 86 -17.96 -18.43 -1.73
N SER A 87 -18.88 -19.02 -0.99
CA SER A 87 -19.27 -20.42 -1.17
C SER A 87 -20.79 -20.52 -1.13
N VAL A 88 -21.46 -19.75 -1.98
CA VAL A 88 -22.80 -20.06 -2.47
C VAL A 88 -22.92 -19.57 -3.91
N GLU A 89 -23.41 -20.46 -4.78
CA GLU A 89 -23.56 -20.39 -6.24
C GLU A 89 -22.31 -20.86 -7.03
N LEU A 90 -22.29 -22.04 -7.66
CA LEU A 90 -23.34 -22.84 -8.31
C LEU A 90 -23.23 -24.34 -8.01
#